data_AF-A0AA51IN70-F1
#
_entry.id   AF-A0AA51IN70-F1
#
_cell.length_a   1.000
_cell.length_b   1.000
_cell.length_c   1.000
_cell.angle_alpha   90.00
_cell.angle_beta   90.00
_cell.angle_gamma   90.00
#
_symmetry.space_group_name_H-M   'P 1'
#
loop_
_entity.id
_entity.type
_entity.pdbx_description
1 polymer ?
#
loop_
_entity_poly.entity_id
_entity_poly.type
_entity_poly.pdbx_seq_one_letter_code
_entity_poly.pdbx_strand_id
1 'polypeptide(L)' 'RATQLSTQKIILPKEEWTKYEEDKLYLTPVVEQVIKERLERENWEK' A
#
# COMPACT_ATOMS: atom_id res chain seq x y z
N ARG A 1 -12.28 -7.14 3.72
CA ARG A 1 -11.76 -8.37 4.38
C ARG A 1 -11.09 -8.06 5.73
N ALA A 2 -9.96 -7.35 5.77
CA ALA A 2 -9.25 -7.07 7.02
C ALA A 2 -10.11 -6.34 8.09
N THR A 3 -10.87 -5.33 7.68
CA THR A 3 -11.76 -4.55 8.57
C THR A 3 -12.81 -5.43 9.24
N GLN A 4 -13.51 -6.26 8.47
CA GLN A 4 -14.53 -7.19 8.96
C GLN A 4 -13.98 -8.17 10.00
N LEU A 5 -12.81 -8.76 9.75
CA LEU A 5 -12.14 -9.67 10.68
C LEU A 5 -11.79 -8.99 12.01
N SER A 6 -11.31 -7.74 11.93
CA SER A 6 -11.01 -6.93 13.11
C SER A 6 -12.27 -6.60 13.93
N THR A 7 -13.38 -6.27 13.26
CA THR A 7 -14.68 -6.04 13.92
C THR A 7 -15.16 -7.28 14.65
N GLN A 8 -15.01 -8.46 14.02
CA GLN A 8 -15.43 -9.74 14.59
C GLN A 8 -14.46 -10.30 15.64
N LYS A 9 -13.28 -9.69 15.84
CA LYS A 9 -12.21 -10.19 16.71
C LYS A 9 -11.72 -11.60 16.30
N ILE A 10 -11.72 -11.88 15.00
CA ILE A 10 -11.28 -13.15 14.42
C ILE A 10 -10.00 -12.90 13.61
N ILE A 11 -9.07 -13.87 13.65
CA ILE A 11 -7.85 -13.87 12.84
C ILE A 11 -8.01 -14.79 11.62
N LEU A 12 -7.20 -14.57 10.59
CA LEU A 12 -7.11 -15.49 9.46
C LEU A 12 -6.47 -16.83 9.88
N PRO A 13 -6.88 -17.96 9.27
CA PRO A 13 -6.10 -19.20 9.28
C PRO A 13 -4.65 -18.95 8.83
N LYS A 14 -3.71 -19.70 9.41
CA LYS A 14 -2.27 -19.46 9.23
C LYS A 14 -1.81 -19.65 7.78
N GLU A 15 -2.49 -20.54 7.07
CA GLU A 15 -2.24 -20.85 5.65
C GLU A 15 -2.59 -19.68 4.73
N GLU A 16 -3.46 -18.77 5.19
CA GLU A 16 -3.88 -17.58 4.45
C GLU A 16 -3.09 -16.31 4.81
N TRP A 17 -2.09 -16.41 5.69
CA TRP A 17 -1.26 -15.25 6.04
C TRP A 17 -0.34 -14.90 4.89
N THR A 18 -0.32 -13.63 4.52
CA THR A 18 0.62 -13.11 3.52
C THR A 18 2.04 -13.39 3.99
N LYS A 19 2.79 -14.13 3.18
CA LYS A 19 4.21 -14.39 3.44
C LYS A 19 5.04 -13.19 3.02
N TYR A 20 6.22 -13.07 3.62
CA TYR A 20 7.14 -11.99 3.32
C TYR A 20 7.57 -11.96 1.84
N GLU A 21 7.78 -13.13 1.25
CA GLU A 21 8.20 -13.28 -0.14
C GLU A 21 7.08 -12.99 -1.14
N GLU A 22 5.82 -13.09 -0.70
CA GLU A 22 4.63 -12.86 -1.50
C GLU A 22 4.14 -11.40 -1.44
N ASP A 23 4.60 -10.64 -0.44
CA ASP A 23 4.26 -9.24 -0.27
C ASP A 23 4.94 -8.40 -1.36
N LYS A 24 4.13 -7.75 -2.18
CA LYS A 24 4.57 -6.97 -3.34
C LYS A 24 4.24 -5.52 -3.11
N LEU A 25 5.23 -4.66 -3.35
CA LEU A 25 5.09 -3.21 -3.29
C LEU A 25 4.36 -2.64 -4.53
N TYR A 26 3.11 -3.06 -4.74
CA TYR A 26 2.34 -2.76 -5.94
C TYR A 26 2.06 -1.26 -6.14
N LEU A 27 2.00 -0.49 -5.04
CA LEU A 27 1.65 0.93 -5.09
C LEU A 27 2.86 1.86 -5.23
N THR A 28 4.06 1.40 -4.88
CA THR A 28 5.31 2.18 -4.94
C THR A 28 5.52 2.90 -6.28
N PRO A 29 5.42 2.24 -7.46
CA PRO A 29 5.66 2.94 -8.73
C PRO A 29 4.67 4.09 -8.99
N VAL A 30 3.43 3.95 -8.52
CA VAL A 30 2.40 4.99 -8.65
C VAL A 30 2.68 6.16 -7.70
N VAL A 31 3.06 5.85 -6.46
CA VAL A 31 3.41 6.86 -5.46
C VAL A 31 4.62 7.67 -5.90
N GLU A 32 5.66 7.02 -6.43
CA GLU A 32 6.85 7.68 -6.96
C GLU A 32 6.51 8.64 -8.11
N GLN A 33 5.63 8.22 -9.02
CA GLN A 33 5.14 9.10 -10.09
C GLN A 33 4.41 10.33 -9.54
N VAL A 34 3.48 10.14 -8.62
CA VAL A 34 2.70 11.26 -8.02
C VAL A 34 3.63 12.24 -7.29
N ILE A 35 4.63 11.74 -6.56
CA ILE A 35 5.62 12.57 -5.90
C ILE A 35 6.41 13.37 -6.94
N LYS A 36 6.85 12.73 -8.03
CA LYS A 36 7.59 13.40 -9.11
C LYS A 36 6.77 14.52 -9.75
N GLU A 37 5.51 14.26 -10.09
CA GLU A 37 4.60 15.27 -10.67
C GLU A 37 4.34 16.44 -9.71
N ARG A 38 4.24 16.16 -8.40
CA ARG A 38 4.11 17.22 -7.39
C ARG A 38 5.36 18.11 -7.34
N LEU A 39 6.54 17.51 -7.29
CA LEU A 39 7.82 18.24 -7.24
C LEU A 39 8.06 19.06 -8.51
N GLU A 40 7.65 18.54 -9.66
CA GLU A 40 7.74 19.28 -10.94
C GLU A 40 6.89 20.55 -10.90
N ARG A 41 5.63 20.46 -10.44
CA ARG A 41 4.75 21.63 -10.27
C ARG A 41 5.32 22.64 -9.27
N GLU A 42 5.78 22.16 -8.12
CA GLU A 42 6.38 23.02 -7.08
C GLU A 42 7.64 23.75 -7.58
N ASN A 43 8.41 23.14 -8.50
CA ASN A 43 9.57 23.79 -9.11
C ASN A 43 9.19 24.75 -10.24
N TRP A 44 8.07 24.52 -10.93
CA TRP A 44 7.56 25.42 -11.96
C TRP A 44 6.94 26.69 -11.38
N GLU A 45 6.32 26.60 -10.19
CA GLU A 45 5.72 27.73 -9.48
C GLU A 45 6.73 28.60 -8.70
N LYS A 46 8.00 28.16 -8.60
CA LYS A 46 9.11 28.91 -7.98
C LYS A 46 9.81 29.84 -8.97
#